data_AF-A0A0R0CHF1-F1
#
_entry.id   AF-A0A0R0CHF1-F1
#
_cell.length_a   1.000
_cell.length_b   1.000
_cell.length_c   1.000
_cell.angle_alpha   90.00
_cell.angle_beta   90.00
_cell.angle_gamma   90.00
#
_symmetry.space_group_name_H-M   'P 1'
#
loop_
_entity.id
_entity.type
_entity.pdbx_description
1 polymer ?
#
loop_
_entity_poly.entity_id
_entity_poly.type
_entity_poly.pdbx_seq_one_letter_code
_entity_poly.pdbx_strand_id
1 'polypeptide(L)'
;MSEGRFQVRRAQVDDWSDWATLRLELWPDSETDMVDLLELIEGEGNTCLLAFDAAGQAVGLAEASLRHDYVNGTSTSPVGFLEGWYVRDVARNQGIGRGLIEAVARWAKACGCTELASDTAQDNRAAQDAHRACGFTETERVVYYCMPLPTEPA
;
A
#
# COMPACT_ATOMS: atom_id res chain seq x y z
N MET A 1 -9.67 11.54 26.35
CA MET A 1 -9.76 11.08 24.94
C MET A 1 -8.50 11.61 24.27
N SER A 2 -7.62 10.72 23.80
CA SER A 2 -6.32 11.12 23.25
C SER A 2 -6.53 11.93 21.98
N GLU A 3 -6.10 13.19 21.97
CA GLU A 3 -5.82 13.89 20.71
C GLU A 3 -4.79 13.04 19.95
N GLY A 4 -5.11 12.73 18.69
CA GLY A 4 -4.40 11.71 17.91
C GLY A 4 -2.97 12.15 17.62
N ARG A 5 -1.99 11.29 17.91
CA ARG A 5 -0.57 11.52 17.59
C ARG A 5 -0.29 11.64 16.08
N PHE A 6 -1.23 11.24 15.24
CA PHE A 6 -1.17 11.30 13.79
C PHE A 6 -2.58 11.27 13.19
N GLN A 7 -2.72 11.65 11.92
CA GLN A 7 -3.94 11.58 11.14
C GLN A 7 -3.71 10.75 9.87
N VAL A 8 -4.59 9.81 9.57
CA VAL A 8 -4.60 9.08 8.28
C VAL A 8 -5.78 9.57 7.45
N ARG A 9 -5.53 9.91 6.19
CA ARG A 9 -6.56 10.30 5.22
C ARG A 9 -6.19 9.89 3.80
N ARG A 10 -7.17 9.87 2.91
CA ARG A 10 -6.93 9.74 1.47
C ARG A 10 -6.11 10.94 0.98
N ALA A 11 -5.11 10.67 0.15
CA ALA A 11 -4.37 11.69 -0.56
C ALA A 11 -5.32 12.47 -1.47
N GLN A 12 -5.05 13.75 -1.64
CA GLN A 12 -5.68 14.64 -2.60
C GLN A 12 -4.63 15.01 -3.66
N VAL A 13 -5.07 15.61 -4.76
CA VAL A 13 -4.17 16.08 -5.83
C VAL A 13 -3.05 16.95 -5.28
N ASP A 14 -3.34 17.83 -4.31
CA ASP A 14 -2.34 18.72 -3.71
C ASP A 14 -1.28 18.00 -2.86
N ASP A 15 -1.52 16.73 -2.47
CA ASP A 15 -0.56 15.92 -1.71
C ASP A 15 0.42 15.14 -2.59
N TRP A 16 0.36 15.32 -3.92
CA TRP A 16 1.15 14.52 -4.86
C TRP A 16 2.65 14.53 -4.54
N SER A 17 3.18 15.66 -4.07
CA SER A 17 4.61 15.82 -3.78
C SER A 17 5.04 15.08 -2.51
N ASP A 18 4.23 15.12 -1.46
CA ASP A 18 4.44 14.36 -0.22
C ASP A 18 4.38 12.86 -0.50
N TRP A 19 3.38 12.44 -1.28
CA TRP A 19 3.23 11.04 -1.66
C TRP A 19 4.37 10.56 -2.56
N ALA A 20 4.74 11.32 -3.59
CA ALA A 20 5.88 11.01 -4.46
C ALA A 20 7.19 10.86 -3.68
N THR A 21 7.43 11.73 -2.69
CA THR A 21 8.60 11.68 -1.82
C THR A 21 8.63 10.37 -1.02
N LEU A 22 7.53 10.04 -0.35
CA LEU A 22 7.43 8.80 0.43
C LEU A 22 7.50 7.54 -0.46
N ARG A 23 7.00 7.61 -1.69
CA ARG A 23 7.07 6.50 -2.66
C ARG A 23 8.49 6.25 -3.14
N LEU A 24 9.27 7.31 -3.41
CA LEU A 24 10.70 7.21 -3.71
C LEU A 24 11.50 6.66 -2.51
N GLU A 25 11.09 6.98 -1.27
CA GLU A 25 11.70 6.40 -0.07
C GLU A 25 11.39 4.89 0.08
N LEU A 26 10.24 4.42 -0.41
CA LEU A 26 9.87 3.00 -0.43
C LEU A 26 10.51 2.24 -1.60
N TRP A 27 10.48 2.81 -2.79
CA TRP A 27 11.00 2.24 -4.04
C TRP A 27 11.97 3.24 -4.69
N PRO A 28 13.26 3.22 -4.33
CA PRO A 28 14.26 4.16 -4.86
C PRO A 28 14.43 4.13 -6.38
N ASP A 29 14.12 2.99 -7.01
CA ASP A 29 14.21 2.78 -8.45
C ASP A 29 12.88 3.08 -9.17
N SER A 30 11.87 3.64 -8.49
CA SER A 30 10.59 3.93 -9.14
C SER A 30 10.72 5.15 -10.06
N GLU A 31 10.68 4.90 -11.36
CA GLU A 31 10.43 5.92 -12.38
C GLU A 31 8.91 6.03 -12.56
N THR A 32 8.26 6.89 -11.79
CA THR A 32 6.83 7.17 -11.97
C THR A 32 6.64 8.64 -12.18
N ASP A 33 6.04 9.00 -13.30
CA ASP A 33 5.83 10.39 -13.65
C ASP A 33 4.64 10.97 -12.87
N MET A 34 4.52 12.30 -12.87
CA MET A 34 3.46 12.98 -12.14
C MET A 34 2.06 12.61 -12.65
N VAL A 35 1.90 12.29 -13.93
CA VAL A 35 0.58 12.00 -14.52
C VAL A 35 0.07 10.68 -13.99
N ASP A 36 0.91 9.64 -14.01
CA ASP A 36 0.59 8.31 -13.45
C ASP A 36 0.23 8.39 -11.96
N LEU A 37 0.93 9.25 -11.22
CA LEU A 37 0.64 9.50 -9.81
C LEU A 37 -0.75 10.12 -9.63
N LEU A 38 -1.09 11.15 -10.40
CA LEU A 38 -2.40 11.80 -10.30
C LEU A 38 -3.53 10.84 -10.66
N GLU A 39 -3.36 10.03 -11.70
CA GLU A 39 -4.32 8.98 -12.06
C GLU A 39 -4.52 7.97 -10.91
N LEU A 40 -3.44 7.62 -10.19
CA LEU A 40 -3.55 6.74 -9.03
C LEU A 40 -4.32 7.40 -7.87
N ILE A 41 -4.12 8.69 -7.61
CA ILE A 41 -4.81 9.42 -6.53
C ILE A 41 -6.32 9.52 -6.82
N GLU A 42 -6.67 9.81 -8.08
CA GLU A 42 -8.05 10.06 -8.52
C GLU A 42 -8.83 8.79 -8.87
N GLY A 43 -8.15 7.65 -9.06
CA GLY A 43 -8.77 6.39 -9.44
C GLY A 43 -9.86 5.87 -8.48
N GLU A 44 -10.88 5.24 -9.05
CA GLU A 44 -11.97 4.62 -8.28
C GLU A 44 -11.66 3.18 -7.83
N GLY A 45 -10.77 2.49 -8.55
CA GLY A 45 -10.34 1.11 -8.27
C GLY A 45 -9.13 1.00 -7.33
N ASN A 46 -8.66 2.11 -6.79
CA ASN A 46 -7.49 2.19 -5.91
C ASN A 46 -7.71 3.21 -4.78
N THR A 47 -6.79 3.22 -3.83
CA THR A 47 -6.69 4.27 -2.83
C THR A 47 -5.24 4.54 -2.47
N CYS A 48 -4.89 5.83 -2.42
CA CYS A 48 -3.65 6.32 -1.84
C CYS A 48 -3.97 6.99 -0.51
N LEU A 49 -3.36 6.51 0.57
CA LEU A 49 -3.52 7.04 1.91
C LEU A 49 -2.19 7.63 2.39
N LEU A 50 -2.29 8.77 3.08
CA LEU A 50 -1.15 9.41 3.75
C LEU A 50 -1.41 9.48 5.26
N ALA A 51 -0.35 9.27 6.03
CA ALA A 51 -0.30 9.53 7.45
C ALA A 51 0.48 10.81 7.72
N PHE A 52 -0.16 11.75 8.41
CA PHE A 52 0.44 13.02 8.84
C PHE A 52 0.70 12.99 10.34
N ASP A 53 1.86 13.45 10.79
CA ASP A 53 2.15 13.60 12.21
C ASP A 53 1.48 14.85 12.81
N ALA A 54 1.72 15.11 14.10
CA ALA A 54 1.16 16.27 14.80
C ALA A 54 1.66 17.63 14.26
N ALA A 55 2.78 17.65 13.53
CA ALA A 55 3.30 18.85 12.87
C ALA A 55 2.70 19.04 11.45
N GLY A 56 1.87 18.10 10.99
CA GLY A 56 1.30 18.12 9.64
C GLY A 56 2.25 17.61 8.56
N GLN A 57 3.36 16.95 8.92
CA GLN A 57 4.27 16.36 7.97
C GLN A 57 3.80 14.97 7.56
N ALA A 58 3.78 14.67 6.26
CA ALA A 58 3.54 13.31 5.77
C ALA A 58 4.68 12.38 6.21
N VAL A 59 4.37 11.31 6.94
CA VAL A 59 5.35 10.39 7.55
C VAL A 59 5.13 8.93 7.16
N GLY A 60 4.07 8.63 6.43
CA GLY A 60 3.82 7.29 5.90
C GLY A 60 2.76 7.29 4.81
N LEU A 61 2.78 6.23 4.00
CA LEU A 61 1.83 6.00 2.93
C LEU A 61 1.29 4.56 2.97
N ALA A 62 0.13 4.37 2.36
CA ALA A 62 -0.33 3.08 1.89
C ALA A 62 -1.02 3.22 0.54
N GLU A 63 -0.67 2.34 -0.39
CA GLU A 63 -1.28 2.20 -1.71
C GLU A 63 -2.02 0.87 -1.74
N ALA A 64 -3.27 0.88 -2.19
CA ALA A 64 -4.05 -0.34 -2.35
C ALA A 64 -4.93 -0.29 -3.61
N SER A 65 -5.24 -1.46 -4.16
CA SER A 65 -6.04 -1.64 -5.37
C SER A 65 -7.12 -2.71 -5.19
N LEU A 66 -8.12 -2.71 -6.06
CA LEU A 66 -9.06 -3.82 -6.22
C LEU A 66 -8.51 -4.76 -7.28
N ARG A 67 -8.15 -5.98 -6.86
CA ARG A 67 -7.73 -7.04 -7.76
C ARG A 67 -8.90 -7.96 -8.08
N HIS A 68 -9.16 -8.12 -9.38
CA HIS A 68 -10.21 -8.99 -9.92
C HIS A 68 -9.63 -10.28 -10.51
N ASP A 69 -8.36 -10.25 -10.87
CA ASP A 69 -7.53 -11.42 -11.17
C ASP A 69 -7.31 -12.28 -9.91
N TYR A 70 -6.81 -13.48 -10.13
CA TYR A 70 -6.52 -14.40 -9.03
C TYR A 70 -5.40 -13.85 -8.16
N VAL A 71 -5.66 -13.76 -6.85
CA VAL A 71 -4.67 -13.41 -5.83
C VAL A 71 -4.28 -14.66 -5.05
N ASN A 72 -2.99 -14.88 -4.92
CA ASN A 72 -2.41 -16.00 -4.19
C ASN A 72 -2.93 -16.09 -2.74
N GLY A 73 -3.46 -17.26 -2.37
CA GLY A 73 -3.92 -17.55 -1.01
C GLY A 73 -5.29 -16.96 -0.62
N THR A 74 -6.06 -16.39 -1.55
CA THR A 74 -7.40 -15.84 -1.28
C THR A 74 -8.52 -16.78 -1.74
N SER A 75 -9.74 -16.59 -1.21
CA SER A 75 -10.91 -17.42 -1.53
C SER A 75 -12.05 -16.66 -2.20
N THR A 76 -11.94 -15.34 -2.32
CA THR A 76 -12.97 -14.44 -2.85
C THR A 76 -12.42 -13.53 -3.95
N SER A 77 -13.31 -12.86 -4.67
CA SER A 77 -12.99 -11.81 -5.66
C SER A 77 -14.16 -10.82 -5.76
N PRO A 78 -13.91 -9.50 -5.87
CA PRO A 78 -12.59 -8.86 -5.85
C PRO A 78 -11.95 -8.88 -4.46
N VAL A 79 -10.61 -8.77 -4.44
CA VAL A 79 -9.81 -8.67 -3.23
C VAL A 79 -9.21 -7.26 -3.13
N GLY A 80 -9.23 -6.68 -1.94
CA GLY A 80 -8.41 -5.49 -1.68
C GLY A 80 -6.96 -5.94 -1.59
N PHE A 81 -6.06 -5.34 -2.36
CA PHE A 81 -4.65 -5.70 -2.33
C PHE A 81 -3.81 -4.50 -1.88
N LEU A 82 -3.00 -4.68 -0.85
CA LEU A 82 -2.05 -3.68 -0.38
C LEU A 82 -0.80 -3.73 -1.27
N GLU A 83 -0.68 -2.74 -2.15
CA GLU A 83 0.38 -2.60 -3.15
C GLU A 83 1.66 -1.98 -2.56
N GLY A 84 1.49 -1.02 -1.65
CA GLY A 84 2.59 -0.31 -1.02
C GLY A 84 2.27 0.05 0.42
N TRP A 85 3.24 -0.08 1.32
CA TRP A 85 3.07 0.30 2.72
C TRP A 85 4.41 0.75 3.29
N TYR A 86 4.46 2.04 3.69
CA TYR A 86 5.68 2.64 4.18
C TYR A 86 5.41 3.61 5.32
N VAL A 87 6.32 3.61 6.30
CA VAL A 87 6.39 4.61 7.37
C VAL A 87 7.85 4.95 7.55
N ARG A 88 8.17 6.26 7.58
CA ARG A 88 9.52 6.76 7.83
C ARG A 88 10.07 6.19 9.13
N ASP A 89 11.36 5.84 9.15
CA ASP A 89 12.01 5.18 10.30
C ASP A 89 11.78 5.92 11.62
N VAL A 90 11.88 7.25 11.61
CA VAL A 90 11.68 8.13 12.79
C VAL A 90 10.25 8.10 13.33
N ALA A 91 9.28 7.67 12.52
CA ALA A 91 7.86 7.61 12.85
C ALA A 91 7.36 6.18 13.13
N ARG A 92 8.22 5.15 12.98
CA ARG A 92 7.85 3.75 13.24
C ARG A 92 7.58 3.48 14.72
N ASN A 93 6.87 2.37 14.99
CA ASN A 93 6.49 1.92 16.33
C ASN A 93 5.58 2.88 17.13
N GLN A 94 4.92 3.82 16.45
CA GLN A 94 3.96 4.76 17.05
C GLN A 94 2.49 4.46 16.71
N GLY A 95 2.23 3.30 16.07
CA GLY A 95 0.89 2.90 15.63
C GLY A 95 0.47 3.43 14.25
N ILE A 96 1.28 4.27 13.60
CA ILE A 96 0.99 4.85 12.28
C ILE A 96 0.74 3.78 11.21
N GLY A 97 1.63 2.78 11.13
CA GLY A 97 1.50 1.69 10.16
C GLY A 97 0.18 0.93 10.33
N ARG A 98 -0.23 0.64 11.57
CA ARG A 98 -1.52 0.02 11.86
C ARG A 98 -2.69 0.90 11.44
N GLY A 99 -2.63 2.20 11.72
CA GLY A 99 -3.65 3.16 11.31
C GLY A 99 -3.84 3.23 9.79
N LEU A 100 -2.75 3.10 9.02
CA LEU A 100 -2.79 2.98 7.55
C LEU A 100 -3.51 1.70 7.13
N ILE A 101 -3.15 0.55 7.67
CA ILE A 101 -3.80 -0.74 7.34
C ILE A 101 -5.29 -0.74 7.71
N GLU A 102 -5.65 -0.19 8.87
CA GLU A 102 -7.06 -0.06 9.27
C GLU A 102 -7.86 0.84 8.30
N ALA A 103 -7.23 1.87 7.74
CA ALA A 103 -7.83 2.71 6.72
C ALA A 103 -7.96 1.98 5.37
N VAL A 104 -6.94 1.22 4.94
CA VAL A 104 -7.01 0.37 3.74
C VAL A 104 -8.11 -0.68 3.88
N ALA A 105 -8.19 -1.38 5.01
CA ALA A 105 -9.20 -2.40 5.26
C ALA A 105 -10.63 -1.83 5.24
N ARG A 106 -10.83 -0.62 5.81
CA ARG A 106 -12.12 0.07 5.73
C ARG A 106 -12.50 0.43 4.29
N TRP A 107 -11.53 0.92 3.50
CA TRP A 107 -11.74 1.22 2.09
C TRP A 107 -12.10 -0.05 1.30
N ALA A 108 -11.29 -1.12 1.40
CA ALA A 108 -11.53 -2.37 0.69
C ALA A 108 -12.92 -2.96 1.02
N LYS A 109 -13.30 -2.93 2.31
CA LYS A 109 -14.63 -3.35 2.75
C LYS A 109 -15.75 -2.50 2.16
N ALA A 110 -15.57 -1.18 2.06
CA ALA A 110 -16.54 -0.28 1.44
C ALA A 110 -16.70 -0.55 -0.07
N CYS A 111 -15.65 -1.06 -0.73
CA CYS A 111 -15.67 -1.54 -2.11
C CYS A 111 -16.27 -2.95 -2.27
N GLY A 112 -16.74 -3.59 -1.19
CA GLY A 112 -17.38 -4.91 -1.23
C GLY A 112 -16.42 -6.10 -1.07
N CYS A 113 -15.13 -5.87 -0.83
CA CYS A 113 -14.19 -6.94 -0.56
C CYS A 113 -14.43 -7.59 0.81
N THR A 114 -14.28 -8.91 0.88
CA THR A 114 -14.30 -9.67 2.13
C THR A 114 -12.91 -10.09 2.60
N GLU A 115 -11.89 -9.92 1.75
CA GLU A 115 -10.49 -10.22 2.02
C GLU A 115 -9.61 -9.02 1.67
N LEU A 116 -8.55 -8.83 2.46
CA LEU A 116 -7.44 -7.91 2.18
C LEU A 116 -6.16 -8.73 2.11
N ALA A 117 -5.49 -8.70 0.97
CA ALA A 117 -4.25 -9.42 0.73
C ALA A 117 -3.07 -8.45 0.60
N SER A 118 -1.86 -9.00 0.75
CA SER A 118 -0.60 -8.31 0.49
C SER A 118 0.49 -9.36 0.30
N ASP A 119 1.64 -8.93 -0.21
CA ASP A 119 2.85 -9.74 -0.27
C ASP A 119 4.05 -8.97 0.29
N THR A 120 5.15 -9.69 0.46
CA THR A 120 6.44 -9.07 0.75
C THR A 120 7.58 -10.00 0.37
N ALA A 121 8.77 -9.46 0.17
CA ALA A 121 9.95 -10.26 -0.14
C ALA A 121 10.26 -11.28 0.98
N GLN A 122 10.73 -12.47 0.58
CA GLN A 122 10.94 -13.58 1.52
C GLN A 122 11.99 -13.28 2.60
N ASP A 123 12.94 -12.38 2.32
CA ASP A 123 13.99 -11.92 3.22
C ASP A 123 13.61 -10.65 4.00
N ASN A 124 12.51 -9.96 3.65
CA ASN A 124 12.03 -8.78 4.34
C ASN A 124 11.30 -9.13 5.65
N ARG A 125 12.08 -9.55 6.65
CA ARG A 125 11.57 -9.96 7.98
C ARG A 125 10.80 -8.85 8.68
N ALA A 126 11.24 -7.60 8.53
CA ALA A 126 10.57 -6.44 9.15
C ALA A 126 9.15 -6.27 8.60
N ALA A 127 8.96 -6.39 7.29
CA ALA A 127 7.62 -6.35 6.70
C ALA A 127 6.77 -7.56 7.13
N GLN A 128 7.36 -8.77 7.19
CA GLN A 128 6.63 -9.97 7.66
C GLN A 128 6.10 -9.80 9.09
N ASP A 129 6.93 -9.28 9.99
CA ASP A 129 6.52 -9.01 11.38
C ASP A 129 5.48 -7.90 11.47
N ALA A 130 5.60 -6.86 10.63
CA ALA A 130 4.61 -5.77 10.54
C ALA A 130 3.23 -6.27 10.06
N HIS A 131 3.19 -7.14 9.04
CA HIS A 131 1.97 -7.78 8.55
C HIS A 131 1.30 -8.58 9.66
N ARG A 132 2.04 -9.47 10.34
CA ARG A 132 1.50 -10.27 11.47
C ARG A 132 0.98 -9.37 12.59
N ALA A 133 1.70 -8.30 12.92
CA ALA A 133 1.29 -7.34 13.94
C ALA A 133 0.02 -6.55 13.57
N CYS A 134 -0.37 -6.53 12.29
CA CYS A 134 -1.60 -5.92 11.80
C CYS A 134 -2.72 -6.94 11.53
N GLY A 135 -2.53 -8.22 11.87
CA GLY A 135 -3.55 -9.26 11.77
C GLY A 135 -3.56 -10.03 10.46
N PHE A 136 -2.61 -9.80 9.55
CA PHE A 136 -2.42 -10.67 8.40
C PHE A 136 -1.90 -12.04 8.85
N THR A 137 -2.36 -13.09 8.16
CA THR A 137 -1.84 -14.45 8.31
C THR A 137 -1.11 -14.82 7.02
N GLU A 138 0.06 -15.45 7.14
CA GLU A 138 0.81 -15.95 5.99
C GLU A 138 0.00 -17.06 5.30
N THR A 139 -0.25 -16.92 4.00
CA THR A 139 -1.03 -17.87 3.20
C THR A 139 -0.13 -18.85 2.46
N GLU A 140 0.84 -18.34 1.69
CA GLU A 140 1.77 -19.14 0.90
C GLU A 140 3.10 -18.44 0.63
N ARG A 141 4.08 -19.20 0.14
CA ARG A 141 5.39 -18.71 -0.33
C ARG A 141 5.59 -19.19 -1.76
N VAL A 142 5.77 -18.26 -2.69
CA VAL A 142 5.83 -18.54 -4.13
C VAL A 142 7.17 -18.15 -4.75
N VAL A 143 7.44 -18.70 -5.93
CA VAL A 143 8.58 -18.34 -6.79
C VAL A 143 8.01 -17.84 -8.11
N TYR A 144 8.33 -16.61 -8.48
CA TYR A 144 7.94 -16.03 -9.76
C TYR A 144 8.94 -16.42 -10.86
N TYR A 145 8.42 -16.74 -12.05
CA TYR A 145 9.21 -17.01 -13.26
C TYR A 145 8.78 -16.06 -14.37
N CYS A 146 9.73 -15.54 -15.13
CA CYS A 146 9.49 -14.74 -16.32
C CYS A 146 10.47 -15.18 -17.43
N MET A 147 9.97 -15.31 -18.66
CA MET A 147 10.78 -15.57 -19.83
C MET A 147 10.35 -14.60 -20.94
N PRO A 148 11.28 -13.86 -21.56
CA PRO A 148 10.95 -12.97 -22.67
C PRO A 148 10.46 -13.78 -23.87
N LEU A 149 9.43 -13.28 -24.56
CA LEU A 149 8.97 -13.83 -25.84
C LEU A 149 9.58 -13.02 -26.99
N PRO A 150 9.97 -13.67 -28.10
CA PRO A 150 10.43 -12.94 -29.28
C PRO A 150 9.32 -12.01 -29.79
N THR A 151 9.62 -10.73 -30.01
CA THR A 151 8.77 -9.86 -30.82
C THR A 151 9.02 -10.21 -32.30
N GLU A 152 7.99 -10.59 -33.05
CA GLU A 152 8.12 -10.71 -34.50
C GLU A 152 8.60 -9.36 -35.08
N PRO A 153 9.60 -9.33 -35.99
CA PRO A 153 9.94 -8.10 -36.68
C PRO A 153 8.76 -7.65 -37.54
N ALA A 154 8.42 -6.35 -37.43
CA ALA A 154 7.40 -5.69 -38.24
C ALA A 154 7.69 -5.75 -39.74
#